data_AF-A0A7C3LHB1-F1
#
_entry.id   AF-A0A7C3LHB1-F1
#
_cell.length_a   1.000
_cell.length_b   1.000
_cell.length_c   1.000
_cell.angle_alpha   90.00
_cell.angle_beta   90.00
_cell.angle_gamma   90.00
#
_symmetry.space_group_name_H-M   'P 1'
#
loop_
_entity.id
_entity.type
_entity.pdbx_description
1 polymer ?
#
loop_
_entity_poly.entity_id
_entity_poly.type
_entity_poly.pdbx_seq_one_letter_code
_entity_poly.pdbx_strand_id
1 'polypeptide(L)'
;MAYARPELLVEPDWLEQHASDPDVRIIDCATLEAYRRAHIPGAVQLPVHYYIKEDGPPGEEHGTFVMPPDRFEALMGQLGVG
;
A
#
# COMPACT_ATOMS: atom_id res chain seq x y z
N MET A 1 13.04 18.37 -18.07
CA MET A 1 11.60 18.16 -18.32
C MET A 1 10.95 17.80 -17.00
N ALA A 2 9.78 18.35 -16.68
CA ALA A 2 9.02 17.98 -15.49
C ALA A 2 8.22 16.68 -15.74
N TYR A 3 7.82 16.00 -14.66
CA TYR A 3 6.89 14.87 -14.76
C TYR A 3 5.55 15.29 -15.36
N ALA A 4 4.89 14.38 -16.07
CA ALA A 4 3.58 14.66 -16.69
C ALA A 4 2.45 14.84 -15.65
N ARG A 5 2.57 14.20 -14.49
CA ARG A 5 1.62 14.23 -13.36
C ARG A 5 2.41 14.35 -12.04
N PRO A 6 3.02 15.52 -11.76
CA PRO A 6 3.88 15.70 -10.59
C PRO A 6 3.13 15.55 -9.27
N GLU A 7 1.82 15.75 -9.23
CA GLU A 7 0.97 15.62 -8.04
C GLU A 7 0.80 14.17 -7.54
N LEU A 8 1.26 13.16 -8.31
CA LEU A 8 1.28 11.76 -7.90
C LEU A 8 2.55 11.37 -7.12
N LEU A 9 3.52 12.28 -7.03
CA LEU A 9 4.77 12.09 -6.31
C LEU A 9 4.89 13.16 -5.22
N VAL A 10 5.39 12.76 -4.06
CA VAL A 10 5.65 13.65 -2.94
C VAL A 10 7.09 13.47 -2.47
N GLU A 11 7.71 14.55 -2.01
CA GLU A 11 9.04 14.52 -1.42
C GLU A 11 8.97 14.07 0.05
N PRO A 12 10.06 13.54 0.63
CA PRO A 12 10.10 13.12 2.04
C PRO A 12 9.66 14.22 3.03
N ASP A 13 10.07 15.47 2.79
CA ASP A 13 9.71 16.61 3.65
C ASP A 13 8.20 16.88 3.66
N TRP A 14 7.53 16.69 2.51
CA TRP A 14 6.08 16.80 2.45
C TRP A 14 5.43 15.68 3.28
N LEU A 15 5.93 14.45 3.14
CA LEU A 15 5.39 13.31 3.88
C LEU A 15 5.54 13.48 5.39
N GLU A 16 6.70 13.95 5.87
CA GLU A 16 6.91 14.23 7.29
C GLU A 16 5.91 15.26 7.83
N GLN A 17 5.62 16.31 7.06
CA GLN A 17 4.66 17.37 7.44
C GLN A 17 3.21 16.90 7.49
N HIS A 18 2.84 15.90 6.67
CA HIS A 18 1.45 15.44 6.50
C HIS A 18 1.21 14.04 7.11
N ALA A 19 2.22 13.43 7.77
CA ALA A 19 2.12 12.06 8.28
C ALA A 19 1.05 11.84 9.35
N SER A 20 0.59 12.93 9.99
CA SER A 20 -0.47 12.90 11.01
C SER A 20 -1.82 13.44 10.50
N ASP A 21 -1.90 13.81 9.21
CA ASP A 21 -3.14 14.33 8.65
C ASP A 21 -4.20 13.21 8.60
N PRO A 22 -5.45 13.49 9.02
CA PRO A 22 -6.48 12.47 9.07
C PRO A 22 -6.86 11.92 7.68
N ASP A 23 -6.60 12.68 6.64
CA ASP A 23 -6.89 12.32 5.24
C ASP A 23 -5.69 11.67 4.52
N VAL A 24 -4.57 11.43 5.22
CA VAL A 24 -3.36 10.82 4.66
C VAL A 24 -3.12 9.45 5.26
N ARG A 25 -2.99 8.43 4.40
CA ARG A 25 -2.63 7.07 4.81
C ARG A 25 -1.35 6.59 4.15
N ILE A 26 -0.37 6.23 4.97
CA ILE A 26 0.92 5.69 4.52
C ILE A 26 0.84 4.16 4.49
N ILE A 27 1.02 3.56 3.32
CA ILE A 27 1.00 2.10 3.12
C ILE A 27 2.37 1.66 2.60
N ASP A 28 3.06 0.83 3.38
CA ASP A 28 4.31 0.19 2.98
C ASP A 28 4.01 -1.06 2.17
N CYS A 29 4.44 -1.03 0.90
CA CYS A 29 4.24 -2.12 -0.07
C CYS A 29 5.43 -3.09 -0.13
N ALA A 30 6.40 -3.00 0.78
CA ALA A 30 7.49 -3.95 0.89
C ALA A 30 7.03 -5.27 1.56
N THR A 31 7.93 -6.26 1.58
CA THR A 31 7.68 -7.52 2.30
C THR A 31 7.49 -7.26 3.79
N LEU A 32 6.74 -8.14 4.46
CA LEU A 32 6.53 -8.05 5.91
C LEU A 32 7.86 -8.02 6.71
N GLU A 33 8.88 -8.73 6.23
CA GLU A 33 10.21 -8.70 6.84
C GLU A 33 10.85 -7.32 6.74
N ALA A 34 10.79 -6.69 5.55
CA ALA A 34 11.36 -5.35 5.34
C ALA A 34 10.64 -4.31 6.20
N TYR A 35 9.30 -4.33 6.21
CA TYR A 35 8.49 -3.48 7.07
C TYR A 35 8.86 -3.65 8.54
N ARG A 36 8.96 -4.88 9.04
CA ARG A 36 9.33 -5.15 10.45
C ARG A 36 10.73 -4.68 10.81
N ARG A 37 11.66 -4.68 9.85
CA ARG A 37 13.02 -4.17 10.07
C ARG A 37 13.02 -2.67 10.25
N ALA A 38 12.32 -1.94 9.38
CA ALA A 38 12.12 -0.50 9.49
C ALA A 38 10.98 -0.05 8.55
N HIS A 39 10.18 0.90 9.00
CA HIS A 39 9.13 1.56 8.22
C HIS A 39 8.94 3.00 8.73
N ILE A 40 8.25 3.82 7.94
CA ILE A 40 7.86 5.18 8.34
C ILE A 40 6.89 5.09 9.52
N PRO A 41 7.07 5.88 10.60
CA PRO A 41 6.13 5.89 11.73
C PRO A 41 4.68 6.12 11.28
N GLY A 42 3.76 5.32 11.81
CA GLY A 42 2.32 5.39 11.48
C GLY A 42 1.91 4.67 10.19
N ALA A 43 2.86 4.23 9.36
CA ALA A 43 2.56 3.42 8.18
C ALA A 43 1.95 2.08 8.55
N VAL A 44 1.18 1.49 7.63
CA VAL A 44 0.74 0.09 7.70
C VAL A 44 1.37 -0.74 6.60
N GLN A 45 1.61 -2.01 6.92
CA GLN A 45 2.10 -2.98 5.96
C GLN A 45 0.95 -3.47 5.07
N LEU A 46 1.18 -3.58 3.76
CA LEU A 46 0.26 -4.20 2.80
C LEU A 46 0.27 -5.73 2.95
N PRO A 47 -0.76 -6.38 3.52
CA PRO A 47 -0.70 -7.79 3.95
C PRO A 47 -0.94 -8.79 2.81
N VAL A 48 -0.67 -8.41 1.57
CA VAL A 48 -0.88 -9.20 0.35
C VAL A 48 0.31 -9.05 -0.58
N HIS A 49 0.31 -9.76 -1.71
CA HIS A 49 1.29 -9.55 -2.76
C HIS A 49 1.32 -8.06 -3.16
N TYR A 50 2.51 -7.46 -3.35
CA TYR A 50 2.68 -6.02 -3.63
C TYR A 50 2.13 -5.54 -4.99
N TYR A 51 1.64 -6.48 -5.82
CA TYR A 51 0.87 -6.20 -7.04
C TYR A 51 -0.64 -6.43 -6.86
N ILE A 52 -1.09 -6.62 -5.61
CA ILE A 52 -2.49 -6.81 -5.24
C ILE A 52 -3.13 -7.92 -6.07
N LYS A 53 -2.49 -9.09 -6.05
CA LYS A 53 -2.95 -10.27 -6.78
C LYS A 53 -4.17 -10.89 -6.11
N GLU A 54 -4.99 -11.56 -6.90
CA GLU A 54 -6.03 -12.45 -6.38
C GLU A 54 -5.41 -13.66 -5.65
N ASP A 55 -6.22 -14.38 -4.88
CA ASP A 55 -5.77 -15.61 -4.21
C ASP A 55 -5.43 -16.70 -5.24
N GLY A 56 -4.35 -17.43 -4.99
CA GLY A 56 -3.92 -18.54 -5.83
C GLY A 56 -4.79 -19.79 -5.63
N PRO A 57 -4.78 -20.74 -6.59
CA PRO A 57 -5.32 -22.08 -6.35
C PRO A 57 -4.56 -22.78 -5.21
N PRO A 58 -5.11 -23.87 -4.63
CA PRO A 58 -4.46 -24.59 -3.53
C PRO A 58 -3.01 -24.96 -3.86
N GLY A 59 -2.07 -24.46 -3.05
CA GLY A 59 -0.63 -24.68 -3.21
C GLY A 59 0.13 -23.54 -3.88
N GLU A 60 -0.56 -22.50 -4.34
CA GLU A 60 0.05 -21.29 -4.90
C GLU A 60 -0.11 -20.10 -3.94
N GLU A 61 0.89 -19.21 -3.91
CA GLU A 61 0.90 -18.03 -3.04
C GLU A 61 -0.08 -16.94 -3.53
N HIS A 62 -0.25 -16.82 -4.84
CA HIS A 62 -1.14 -15.84 -5.47
C HIS A 62 -1.62 -16.32 -6.84
N GLY A 63 -2.74 -15.78 -7.30
CA GLY A 63 -3.28 -16.06 -8.63
C GLY A 63 -2.60 -15.27 -9.75
N THR A 64 -3.16 -15.41 -10.95
CA THR A 64 -2.61 -14.76 -12.14
C THR A 64 -3.07 -13.31 -12.25
N PHE A 65 -4.31 -13.02 -11.87
CA PHE A 65 -4.92 -11.71 -12.06
C PHE A 65 -4.79 -10.79 -10.84
N VAL A 66 -5.17 -9.53 -11.04
CA VAL A 66 -5.31 -8.55 -9.96
C VAL A 66 -6.59 -8.88 -9.17
N MET A 67 -6.53 -8.61 -7.87
CA MET A 67 -7.62 -8.76 -6.92
C MET A 67 -8.92 -8.13 -7.43
N PRO A 68 -10.08 -8.79 -7.26
CA PRO A 68 -11.36 -8.24 -7.68
C PRO A 68 -11.79 -7.03 -6.81
N PRO A 69 -12.68 -6.16 -7.32
CA PRO A 69 -12.99 -4.88 -6.67
C PRO A 69 -13.52 -4.99 -5.23
N ASP A 70 -14.39 -5.96 -4.94
CA ASP A 70 -14.97 -6.20 -3.61
C ASP A 70 -13.91 -6.57 -2.57
N ARG A 71 -12.90 -7.34 -3.00
CA ARG A 71 -11.76 -7.71 -2.15
C ARG A 71 -10.79 -6.54 -1.96
N PHE A 72 -10.56 -5.77 -3.00
CA PHE A 72 -9.74 -4.57 -2.91
C PHE A 72 -10.36 -3.54 -1.96
N GLU A 73 -11.67 -3.30 -2.07
CA GLU A 73 -12.41 -2.42 -1.16
C GLU A 73 -12.28 -2.88 0.29
N ALA A 74 -12.50 -4.18 0.56
CA ALA A 74 -12.33 -4.74 1.90
C ALA A 74 -10.89 -4.57 2.43
N LEU A 75 -9.87 -4.82 1.59
CA LEU A 75 -8.47 -4.64 1.95
C LEU A 75 -8.15 -3.19 2.28
N MET A 76 -8.53 -2.25 1.41
CA MET A 76 -8.30 -0.82 1.62
C MET A 76 -9.01 -0.32 2.89
N GLY A 77 -10.26 -0.74 3.12
CA GLY A 77 -10.99 -0.43 4.34
C GLY A 77 -10.28 -0.93 5.61
N GLN A 78 -9.72 -2.15 5.59
CA GLN A 78 -8.90 -2.67 6.69
C GLN A 78 -7.61 -1.87 6.93
N LEU A 79 -7.04 -1.30 5.86
CA LEU A 79 -5.86 -0.44 5.94
C LEU A 79 -6.19 1.00 6.39
N GLY A 80 -7.48 1.34 6.52
CA GLY A 80 -7.95 2.67 6.92
C GLY A 80 -8.12 3.64 5.75
N VAL A 81 -8.41 3.12 4.55
CA VAL A 81 -8.75 3.91 3.36
C VAL A 81 -10.22 3.63 3.02
N GLY A 82 -11.08 4.67 3.03
CA GLY A 82 -12.51 4.55 2.76
C GLY A 82 -13.25 5.87 2.76
#